data_AF-A0A3M7NAZ9-F1
#
_entry.id   AF-A0A3M7NAZ9-F1
#
_cell.length_a   1.000
_cell.length_b   1.000
_cell.length_c   1.000
_cell.angle_alpha   90.00
_cell.angle_beta   90.00
_cell.angle_gamma   90.00
#
_symmetry.space_group_name_H-M   'P 1'
#
loop_
_entity.id
_entity.type
_entity.pdbx_description
1 polymer ?
#
loop_
_entity_poly.entity_id
_entity_poly.type
_entity_poly.pdbx_seq_one_letter_code
_entity_poly.pdbx_strand_id
1 'polypeptide(L)'
;MVKAGILLSRPPLLTPDTHPFEAAYHLYQRRLNERLVLPFTQYLYYKRGTPTWHDEVLVGDESGSDQRVLELLVDEEGRGAEFTPRGGNVKTGGLTRVTAADQRKGWELPSGPLLPLHQGKEGLREAARRVLAETCGPNMNTWFVGAHPARIFAGQANVQQAANPAYQDFQWLTKEEIKAVVDPAYWSRIQDMLVAQ
;
A
#
# COMPACT_ATOMS: atom_id res chain seq x y z
N MET A 1 -28.53 6.61 -19.05
CA MET A 1 -28.70 5.47 -18.11
C MET A 1 -27.67 5.63 -17.00
N VAL A 2 -28.06 5.57 -15.73
CA VAL A 2 -27.14 5.75 -14.59
C VAL A 2 -26.47 4.42 -14.29
N LYS A 3 -25.14 4.42 -14.16
CA LYS A 3 -24.32 3.26 -13.77
C LYS A 3 -23.68 3.52 -12.40
N ALA A 4 -23.60 2.49 -11.58
CA ALA A 4 -22.82 2.47 -10.37
C ALA A 4 -21.43 1.89 -10.70
N GLY A 5 -20.37 2.65 -10.46
CA GLY A 5 -18.99 2.18 -10.59
C GLY A 5 -18.34 2.07 -9.22
N ILE A 6 -17.47 1.08 -9.03
CA ILE A 6 -16.75 0.89 -7.77
C ILE A 6 -15.24 0.91 -7.98
N LEU A 7 -14.55 1.72 -7.17
CA LEU A 7 -13.10 1.68 -7.04
C LEU A 7 -12.75 0.86 -5.80
N LEU A 8 -11.95 -0.20 -6.02
CA LEU A 8 -11.38 -1.00 -4.96
C LEU A 8 -9.94 -0.59 -4.73
N SER A 9 -9.65 -0.11 -3.52
CA SER A 9 -8.28 0.22 -3.10
C SER A 9 -7.78 -0.77 -2.06
N ARG A 10 -6.49 -1.11 -2.13
CA ARG A 10 -5.77 -1.80 -1.07
C ARG A 10 -4.87 -0.77 -0.35
N PRO A 11 -4.94 -0.64 0.98
CA PRO A 11 -4.01 0.21 1.69
C PRO A 11 -2.58 -0.32 1.57
N PRO A 12 -1.56 0.56 1.54
CA PRO A 12 -0.19 0.10 1.64
C PRO A 12 0.01 -0.60 2.99
N LEU A 13 0.64 -1.78 2.95
CA LEU A 13 0.96 -2.55 4.16
C LEU A 13 2.28 -2.11 4.78
N LEU A 14 3.15 -1.50 3.98
CA LEU A 14 4.47 -1.02 4.36
C LEU A 14 4.50 0.50 4.27
N THR A 15 5.35 1.11 5.08
CA THR A 15 5.68 2.52 4.96
C THR A 15 6.37 2.78 3.62
N PRO A 16 6.18 3.97 3.01
CA PRO A 16 6.90 4.34 1.79
C PRO A 16 8.41 4.44 2.06
N ASP A 17 9.19 4.32 1.00
CA ASP A 17 10.63 4.55 1.06
C ASP A 17 10.90 6.04 1.33
N THR A 18 11.83 6.32 2.24
CA THR A 18 12.15 7.69 2.65
C THR A 18 12.87 8.44 1.54
N HIS A 19 12.52 9.70 1.33
CA HIS A 19 13.25 10.54 0.39
C HIS A 19 14.67 10.83 0.94
N PRO A 20 15.73 10.97 0.11
CA PRO A 20 17.09 11.22 0.60
C PRO A 20 17.21 12.45 1.52
N PHE A 21 16.43 13.49 1.24
CA PHE A 21 16.34 14.66 2.12
C PHE A 21 15.68 14.35 3.47
N GLU A 22 14.64 13.53 3.51
CA GLU A 22 13.96 13.16 4.76
C GLU A 22 14.88 12.32 5.64
N ALA A 23 15.64 11.39 5.04
CA ALA A 23 16.64 10.60 5.75
C ALA A 23 17.70 11.52 6.40
N ALA A 24 18.27 12.46 5.63
CA ALA A 24 19.24 13.42 6.14
C ALA A 24 18.66 14.35 7.23
N TYR A 25 17.40 14.78 7.06
CA TYR A 25 16.69 15.60 8.04
C TYR A 25 16.45 14.84 9.35
N HIS A 26 15.98 13.60 9.29
CA HIS A 26 15.79 12.76 10.47
C HIS A 26 17.10 12.48 11.20
N LEU A 27 18.18 12.25 10.46
CA LEU A 27 19.53 12.11 11.02
C LEU A 27 19.97 13.39 11.75
N TYR A 28 19.77 14.56 11.15
CA TYR A 28 20.04 15.84 11.79
C TYR A 28 19.22 16.05 13.06
N GLN A 29 17.92 15.77 13.02
CA GLN A 29 17.04 15.85 14.18
C GLN A 29 17.45 14.90 15.29
N ARG A 30 17.87 13.67 14.95
CA ARG A 30 18.38 12.70 15.91
C ARG A 30 19.61 13.22 16.65
N ARG A 31 20.59 13.79 15.93
CA ARG A 31 21.79 14.39 16.53
C ARG A 31 21.48 15.59 17.42
N LEU A 32 20.51 16.43 17.03
CA LEU A 32 20.04 17.50 17.90
C LEU A 32 19.38 16.96 19.16
N ASN A 33 18.53 15.93 19.03
CA ASN A 33 17.86 15.32 20.15
C ASN A 33 18.86 14.66 21.11
N GLU A 34 19.87 13.95 20.61
CA GLU A 34 20.94 13.35 21.41
C GLU A 34 21.71 14.40 22.25
N ARG A 35 21.84 15.64 21.75
CA ARG A 35 22.47 16.74 22.49
C ARG A 35 21.56 17.40 23.53
N LEU A 36 20.25 17.38 23.30
CA LEU A 36 19.27 18.07 24.14
C LEU A 36 18.64 17.14 25.18
N VAL A 37 18.57 15.84 24.88
CA VAL A 37 17.98 14.84 25.76
C VAL A 37 18.87 14.63 26.97
N LEU A 38 18.25 14.35 28.11
CA LEU A 38 18.98 13.91 29.29
C LEU A 38 19.64 12.55 29.00
N PRO A 39 20.83 12.29 29.55
CA PRO A 39 21.45 10.99 29.45
C PRO A 39 20.54 9.90 30.02
N PHE A 40 20.54 8.73 29.40
CA PHE A 40 19.69 7.60 29.80
C PHE A 40 19.97 7.20 31.26
N THR A 41 18.93 7.22 32.10
CA THR A 41 19.03 6.95 33.54
C THR A 41 18.93 5.45 33.84
N GLN A 42 20.03 4.73 33.65
CA GLN A 42 20.08 3.26 33.82
C GLN A 42 19.51 2.75 35.15
N TYR A 43 19.75 3.45 36.27
CA TYR A 43 19.30 3.02 37.60
C TYR A 43 17.77 2.96 37.76
N LEU A 44 17.02 3.71 36.93
CA LEU A 44 15.56 3.70 36.96
C LEU A 44 15.00 2.40 36.38
N TYR A 45 15.66 1.88 35.34
CA TYR A 45 15.22 0.70 34.59
C TYR A 45 15.89 -0.59 35.07
N TYR A 46 17.14 -0.49 35.53
CA TYR A 46 17.94 -1.63 35.97
C TYR A 46 18.30 -1.49 37.46
N LYS A 47 17.87 -2.49 38.25
CA LYS A 47 18.27 -2.58 39.65
C LYS A 47 19.72 -3.05 39.74
N ARG A 48 20.54 -2.33 40.51
CA ARG A 48 21.93 -2.74 40.77
C ARG A 48 21.98 -4.15 41.37
N GLY A 49 22.93 -4.97 40.93
CA GLY A 49 23.16 -6.32 41.44
C GLY A 49 22.32 -7.42 40.80
N THR A 50 21.44 -7.11 39.83
CA THR A 50 20.79 -8.15 39.02
C THR A 50 21.72 -8.64 37.90
N PRO A 51 21.55 -9.87 37.39
CA PRO A 51 22.31 -10.37 36.25
C PRO A 51 22.17 -9.46 35.01
N THR A 52 21.00 -8.85 34.82
CA THR A 52 20.73 -7.88 33.75
C THR A 52 21.55 -6.59 33.86
N TRP A 53 21.96 -6.19 35.08
CA TRP A 53 22.83 -5.04 35.28
C TRP A 53 24.29 -5.35 34.92
N HIS A 54 24.72 -6.60 35.12
CA HIS A 54 26.07 -7.06 34.79
C HIS A 54 26.25 -7.28 33.28
N ASP A 55 25.18 -7.62 32.55
CA ASP A 55 25.20 -7.84 31.11
C ASP A 55 25.68 -6.58 30.37
N GLU A 56 25.10 -5.40 30.61
CA GLU A 56 25.55 -4.18 29.90
C GLU A 56 26.92 -3.63 30.36
N VAL A 57 27.24 -3.74 31.66
CA VAL A 57 28.53 -3.28 32.21
C VAL A 57 29.69 -4.16 31.73
N LEU A 58 29.46 -5.46 31.54
CA LEU A 58 30.48 -6.40 31.04
C LEU A 58 30.55 -6.44 29.51
N VAL A 59 29.46 -6.15 28.81
CA VAL A 59 29.42 -6.10 27.34
C VAL A 59 30.10 -4.83 26.82
N GLY A 60 30.21 -3.77 27.63
CA GLY A 60 30.83 -2.52 27.19
C GLY A 60 30.07 -1.97 26.00
N ASP A 61 28.80 -1.61 26.20
CA ASP A 61 27.90 -1.26 25.11
C ASP A 61 28.39 0.01 24.37
N GLU A 62 29.05 -0.20 23.24
CA GLU A 62 29.52 0.87 22.36
C GLU A 62 28.41 1.38 21.43
N SER A 63 27.18 0.84 21.51
CA SER A 63 26.06 1.18 20.62
C SER A 63 25.71 2.67 20.61
N GLY A 64 25.94 3.37 21.72
CA GLY A 64 25.76 4.81 21.85
C GLY A 64 27.03 5.65 21.66
N SER A 65 28.18 5.02 21.38
CA SER A 65 29.42 5.76 21.12
C SER A 65 29.31 6.51 19.79
N ASP A 66 29.77 7.76 19.76
CA ASP A 66 29.75 8.60 18.55
C ASP A 66 30.35 7.87 17.34
N GLN A 67 31.39 7.06 17.56
CA GLN A 67 32.06 6.26 16.53
C GLN A 67 31.18 5.13 16.00
N ARG A 68 30.47 4.39 16.87
CA ARG A 68 29.59 3.28 16.45
C ARG A 68 28.31 3.79 15.81
N VAL A 69 27.76 4.90 16.31
CA VAL A 69 26.63 5.58 15.67
C VAL A 69 27.09 6.09 14.30
N LEU A 70 28.28 6.70 14.17
CA LEU A 70 28.84 7.07 12.87
C LEU A 70 29.06 5.86 11.95
N GLU A 71 29.55 4.72 12.45
CA GLU A 71 29.66 3.49 11.66
C GLU A 71 28.31 2.95 11.20
N LEU A 72 27.32 2.87 12.08
CA LEU A 72 25.96 2.44 11.74
C LEU A 72 25.32 3.41 10.73
N LEU A 73 25.62 4.71 10.85
CA LEU A 73 25.17 5.74 9.91
C LEU A 73 25.92 5.69 8.58
N VAL A 74 27.21 5.36 8.56
CA VAL A 74 28.01 5.16 7.34
C VAL A 74 27.64 3.84 6.66
N ASP A 75 27.24 2.82 7.42
CA ASP A 75 26.67 1.58 6.90
C ASP A 75 25.23 1.82 6.39
N GLU A 76 24.44 2.69 7.02
CA GLU A 76 23.12 3.13 6.51
C GLU A 76 23.25 4.01 5.26
N GLU A 77 24.13 5.02 5.25
CA GLU A 77 24.44 5.86 4.07
C GLU A 77 25.13 5.04 2.96
N GLY A 78 25.95 4.06 3.33
CA GLY A 78 26.68 3.16 2.44
C GLY A 78 25.86 1.99 1.88
N ARG A 79 24.67 1.74 2.42
CA ARG A 79 23.70 0.76 1.90
C ARG A 79 22.56 1.37 1.09
N GLY A 80 22.66 2.64 0.72
CA GLY A 80 21.90 3.16 -0.42
C GLY A 80 22.19 2.39 -1.74
N ALA A 81 23.26 1.59 -1.76
CA ALA A 81 23.69 0.76 -2.88
C ALA A 81 23.33 -0.73 -2.79
N GLU A 82 22.59 -1.20 -1.77
CA GLU A 82 21.89 -2.50 -1.89
C GLU A 82 20.54 -2.27 -2.60
N PHE A 83 20.71 -1.78 -3.83
CA PHE A 83 19.72 -1.56 -4.88
C PHE A 83 19.14 -2.91 -5.29
N THR A 84 18.36 -3.52 -4.42
CA THR A 84 17.30 -4.41 -4.89
C THR A 84 16.12 -3.52 -5.21
N PRO A 85 15.61 -3.50 -6.46
CA PRO A 85 14.26 -3.02 -6.65
C PRO A 85 13.39 -3.98 -5.83
N ARG A 86 12.90 -3.54 -4.65
CA ARG A 86 11.81 -4.25 -3.98
C ARG A 86 10.54 -3.97 -4.78
N GLY A 87 10.46 -4.72 -5.87
CA GLY A 87 9.51 -4.58 -6.94
C GLY A 87 10.13 -5.25 -8.15
N GLY A 88 9.66 -6.44 -8.51
CA GLY A 88 10.12 -7.14 -9.71
C GLY A 88 10.16 -6.20 -10.93
N ASN A 89 11.12 -6.49 -11.82
CA ASN A 89 11.47 -5.75 -13.05
C ASN A 89 10.41 -4.74 -13.57
N VAL A 90 10.81 -3.45 -13.64
CA VAL A 90 10.04 -2.26 -14.04
C VAL A 90 9.41 -2.33 -15.45
N LYS A 91 9.75 -3.35 -16.26
CA LYS A 91 9.10 -3.61 -17.55
C LYS A 91 8.29 -4.90 -17.61
N THR A 92 8.47 -5.84 -16.69
CA THR A 92 7.80 -7.16 -16.72
C THR A 92 7.90 -7.81 -15.35
N GLY A 93 6.97 -7.49 -14.44
CA GLY A 93 6.87 -8.07 -13.11
C GLY A 93 6.43 -9.54 -13.10
N GLY A 94 7.12 -10.42 -13.84
CA GLY A 94 6.96 -11.88 -13.77
C GLY A 94 5.52 -12.36 -13.94
N LEU A 95 5.12 -12.55 -15.21
CA LEU A 95 3.78 -12.89 -15.72
C LEU A 95 2.89 -11.69 -16.05
N THR A 96 3.27 -10.93 -17.08
CA THR A 96 2.27 -10.29 -17.94
C THR A 96 1.76 -11.35 -18.90
N ARG A 97 0.61 -11.96 -18.60
CA ARG A 97 -0.23 -12.43 -19.71
C ARG A 97 -0.65 -11.17 -20.46
N VAL A 98 -0.19 -10.99 -21.70
CA VAL A 98 -0.83 -10.01 -22.58
C VAL A 98 -2.19 -10.58 -22.87
N THR A 99 -3.20 -10.02 -22.24
CA THR A 99 -4.58 -10.44 -22.45
C THR A 99 -5.14 -9.73 -23.67
N ALA A 100 -6.22 -10.27 -24.22
CA ALA A 100 -6.97 -9.58 -25.27
C ALA A 100 -7.46 -8.19 -24.81
N ALA A 101 -7.62 -7.98 -23.49
CA ALA A 101 -8.00 -6.70 -22.91
C ALA A 101 -6.91 -5.62 -23.03
N ASP A 102 -5.63 -6.00 -22.87
CA ASP A 102 -4.48 -5.10 -23.03
C ASP A 102 -4.37 -4.56 -24.45
N GLN A 103 -4.61 -5.43 -25.45
CA GLN A 103 -4.56 -5.05 -26.86
C GLN A 103 -5.71 -4.12 -27.27
N ARG A 104 -6.86 -4.23 -26.61
CA ARG A 104 -8.07 -3.46 -26.93
C ARG A 104 -8.24 -2.20 -26.06
N LYS A 105 -7.33 -1.96 -25.09
CA LYS A 105 -7.49 -0.91 -24.06
C LYS A 105 -8.88 -0.95 -23.38
N GLY A 106 -9.39 -2.16 -23.15
CA GLY A 106 -10.73 -2.39 -22.64
C GLY A 106 -10.84 -2.40 -21.11
N TRP A 107 -9.80 -1.93 -20.41
CA TRP A 107 -9.76 -1.95 -18.96
C TRP A 107 -10.62 -0.83 -18.37
N GLU A 108 -11.58 -1.23 -17.54
CA GLU A 108 -12.46 -0.32 -16.81
C GLU A 108 -12.65 -0.79 -15.37
N LEU A 109 -12.99 0.14 -14.49
CA LEU A 109 -13.40 -0.21 -13.13
C LEU A 109 -14.73 -0.97 -13.17
N PRO A 110 -14.98 -1.92 -12.25
CA PRO A 110 -16.23 -2.65 -12.20
C PRO A 110 -17.41 -1.69 -12.12
N SER A 111 -18.28 -1.74 -13.13
CA SER A 111 -19.44 -0.89 -13.22
C SER A 111 -20.66 -1.66 -13.71
N GLY A 112 -21.85 -1.25 -13.25
CA GLY A 112 -23.10 -1.90 -13.62
C GLY A 112 -24.29 -0.95 -13.58
N PRO A 113 -25.39 -1.30 -14.26
CA PRO A 113 -26.61 -0.52 -14.21
C PRO A 113 -27.28 -0.63 -12.84
N LEU A 114 -27.98 0.44 -12.44
CA LEU A 114 -28.90 0.37 -11.31
C LEU A 114 -30.11 -0.48 -11.69
N LEU A 115 -30.42 -1.49 -10.87
CA LEU A 115 -31.60 -2.32 -11.08
C LEU A 115 -32.81 -1.76 -10.31
N PRO A 116 -34.04 -1.95 -10.84
CA PRO A 116 -35.24 -1.70 -10.05
C PRO A 116 -35.39 -2.81 -9.00
N LEU A 117 -35.48 -2.42 -7.73
CA LEU A 117 -35.85 -3.31 -6.63
C LEU A 117 -37.39 -3.42 -6.57
N HIS A 118 -37.91 -4.53 -6.01
CA HIS A 118 -39.36 -4.79 -5.86
C HIS A 118 -40.14 -3.66 -5.13
N GLN A 119 -39.46 -2.76 -4.40
CA GLN A 119 -40.03 -1.61 -3.69
C GLN A 119 -39.24 -0.30 -3.89
N GLY A 120 -38.53 -0.11 -5.02
CA GLY A 120 -37.82 1.16 -5.28
C GLY A 120 -36.66 1.07 -6.28
N LYS A 121 -35.90 2.17 -6.44
CA LYS A 121 -34.62 2.14 -7.16
C LYS A 121 -33.51 1.70 -6.20
N GLU A 122 -32.68 0.75 -6.60
CA GLU A 122 -31.49 0.32 -5.84
C GLU A 122 -30.59 1.53 -5.52
N GLY A 123 -30.10 1.62 -4.28
CA GLY A 123 -29.17 2.67 -3.89
C GLY A 123 -27.82 2.51 -4.59
N LEU A 124 -27.11 3.60 -4.85
CA LEU A 124 -25.83 3.54 -5.58
C LEU A 124 -24.78 2.65 -4.88
N ARG A 125 -24.78 2.63 -3.54
CA ARG A 125 -23.93 1.76 -2.71
C ARG A 125 -24.34 0.28 -2.78
N GLU A 126 -25.63 0.01 -2.77
CA GLU A 126 -26.16 -1.37 -2.86
C GLU A 126 -25.84 -1.96 -4.24
N ALA A 127 -26.08 -1.17 -5.29
CA ALA A 127 -25.69 -1.52 -6.65
C ALA A 127 -24.18 -1.74 -6.77
N ALA A 128 -23.36 -0.87 -6.20
CA ALA A 128 -21.90 -1.05 -6.21
C ALA A 128 -21.46 -2.33 -5.49
N ARG A 129 -22.08 -2.67 -4.34
CA ARG A 129 -21.80 -3.92 -3.61
C ARG A 129 -22.25 -5.16 -4.37
N ARG A 130 -23.41 -5.09 -5.02
CA ARG A 130 -23.93 -6.17 -5.86
C ARG A 130 -23.03 -6.39 -7.07
N VAL A 131 -22.72 -5.33 -7.82
CA VAL A 131 -21.79 -5.36 -8.95
C VAL A 131 -20.47 -5.97 -8.51
N LEU A 132 -19.93 -5.53 -7.37
CA LEU A 132 -18.69 -6.08 -6.83
C LEU A 132 -18.75 -7.60 -6.57
N ALA A 133 -19.83 -8.06 -5.92
CA ALA A 133 -20.01 -9.48 -5.63
C ALA A 133 -20.25 -10.30 -6.91
N GLU A 134 -20.94 -9.73 -7.90
CA GLU A 134 -21.19 -10.34 -9.20
C GLU A 134 -19.92 -10.43 -10.05
N THR A 135 -18.99 -9.47 -9.95
CA THR A 135 -17.76 -9.40 -10.76
C THR A 135 -16.54 -10.05 -10.12
N CYS A 136 -16.38 -9.90 -8.80
CA CYS A 136 -15.17 -10.34 -8.08
C CYS A 136 -15.42 -11.56 -7.18
N GLY A 137 -16.68 -11.98 -7.05
CA GLY A 137 -17.10 -13.10 -6.19
C GLY A 137 -17.30 -12.70 -4.71
N PRO A 138 -17.85 -13.62 -3.90
CA PRO A 138 -18.17 -13.36 -2.49
C PRO A 138 -16.97 -13.42 -1.55
N ASN A 139 -15.82 -13.97 -2.00
CA ASN A 139 -14.65 -14.26 -1.15
C ASN A 139 -13.74 -13.04 -0.91
N MET A 140 -14.33 -11.86 -0.73
CA MET A 140 -13.58 -10.62 -0.54
C MET A 140 -14.14 -9.83 0.64
N ASN A 141 -13.29 -9.57 1.63
CA ASN A 141 -13.65 -8.75 2.77
C ASN A 141 -13.49 -7.27 2.40
N THR A 142 -14.63 -6.67 2.00
CA THR A 142 -14.70 -5.31 1.50
C THR A 142 -15.38 -4.40 2.51
N TRP A 143 -14.79 -3.24 2.73
CA TRP A 143 -15.36 -2.20 3.56
C TRP A 143 -15.63 -0.96 2.73
N PHE A 144 -16.87 -0.52 2.75
CA PHE A 144 -17.28 0.72 2.10
C PHE A 144 -16.99 1.89 3.04
N VAL A 145 -16.12 2.80 2.61
CA VAL A 145 -15.76 3.99 3.40
C VAL A 145 -16.95 4.95 3.47
N GLY A 146 -17.77 5.02 2.42
CA GLY A 146 -18.98 5.84 2.34
C GLY A 146 -19.86 5.44 1.16
N ALA A 147 -20.49 6.40 0.49
CA ALA A 147 -21.23 6.13 -0.74
C ALA A 147 -20.29 5.59 -1.85
N HIS A 148 -19.07 6.13 -1.98
CA HIS A 148 -17.92 5.68 -2.82
C HIS A 148 -16.64 6.24 -2.16
N PRO A 149 -15.45 5.60 -2.12
CA PRO A 149 -14.95 4.30 -2.63
C PRO A 149 -14.96 3.14 -1.60
N ALA A 150 -14.59 1.94 -2.04
CA ALA A 150 -14.45 0.75 -1.18
C ALA A 150 -12.97 0.34 -1.00
N ARG A 151 -12.66 -0.18 0.18
CA ARG A 151 -11.33 -0.66 0.57
C ARG A 151 -11.39 -2.16 0.84
N ILE A 152 -10.39 -2.90 0.40
CA ILE A 152 -10.24 -4.32 0.71
C ILE A 152 -9.26 -4.47 1.87
N PHE A 153 -9.64 -5.31 2.84
CA PHE A 153 -8.80 -5.63 3.98
C PHE A 153 -8.21 -7.04 3.90
N ALA A 154 -8.95 -7.99 3.32
CA ALA A 154 -8.51 -9.38 3.15
C ALA A 154 -9.31 -10.08 2.05
N GLY A 155 -8.80 -11.19 1.54
CA GLY A 155 -9.40 -11.95 0.44
C GLY A 155 -8.85 -11.59 -0.94
N GLN A 156 -9.17 -12.42 -1.92
CA GLN A 156 -8.74 -12.23 -3.31
C GLN A 156 -9.97 -12.21 -4.21
N ALA A 157 -9.93 -11.36 -5.25
CA ALA A 157 -10.94 -11.40 -6.30
C ALA A 157 -10.81 -12.73 -7.07
N ASN A 158 -11.94 -13.38 -7.32
CA ASN A 158 -12.00 -14.59 -8.15
C ASN A 158 -13.00 -14.39 -9.28
N VAL A 159 -12.49 -13.93 -10.42
CA VAL A 159 -13.30 -13.64 -11.62
C VAL A 159 -13.84 -14.92 -12.28
N GLN A 160 -13.22 -16.09 -12.04
CA GLN A 160 -13.69 -17.37 -12.60
C GLN A 160 -14.96 -17.89 -11.92
N GLN A 161 -15.21 -17.47 -10.67
CA GLN A 161 -16.41 -17.81 -9.91
C GLN A 161 -17.50 -16.70 -9.99
N ALA A 162 -17.19 -15.61 -10.70
CA ALA A 162 -18.07 -14.47 -10.86
C ALA A 162 -19.31 -14.82 -11.68
N ALA A 163 -20.47 -14.24 -11.32
CA ALA A 163 -21.73 -14.49 -12.01
C ALA A 163 -21.80 -13.79 -13.38
N ASN A 164 -20.99 -12.75 -13.60
CA ASN A 164 -21.00 -11.95 -14.81
C ASN A 164 -19.85 -12.35 -15.77
N PRO A 165 -20.13 -12.97 -16.93
CA PRO A 165 -19.12 -13.40 -17.89
C PRO A 165 -18.46 -12.24 -18.67
N ALA A 166 -18.95 -11.00 -18.49
CA ALA A 166 -18.36 -9.83 -19.15
C ALA A 166 -16.92 -9.54 -18.66
N TYR A 167 -16.61 -9.92 -17.42
CA TYR A 167 -15.28 -9.75 -16.83
C TYR A 167 -14.51 -11.06 -16.96
N GLN A 168 -13.40 -11.05 -17.68
CA GLN A 168 -12.57 -12.24 -17.94
C GLN A 168 -11.29 -12.24 -17.08
N ASP A 169 -10.84 -11.05 -16.69
CA ASP A 169 -9.57 -10.84 -16.02
C ASP A 169 -9.66 -9.72 -14.97
N PHE A 170 -8.78 -9.76 -13.97
CA PHE A 170 -8.53 -8.68 -13.02
C PHE A 170 -7.03 -8.52 -12.78
N GLN A 171 -6.62 -7.29 -12.52
CA GLN A 171 -5.25 -6.97 -12.13
C GLN A 171 -5.24 -5.90 -11.04
N TRP A 172 -4.34 -6.05 -10.07
CA TRP A 172 -4.01 -5.01 -9.09
C TRP A 172 -2.90 -4.14 -9.67
N LEU A 173 -3.18 -2.84 -9.82
CA LEU A 173 -2.27 -1.89 -10.46
C LEU A 173 -2.03 -0.67 -9.57
N THR A 174 -0.86 -0.07 -9.71
CA THR A 174 -0.55 1.25 -9.14
C THR A 174 -1.17 2.37 -9.98
N LYS A 175 -1.24 3.59 -9.43
CA LYS A 175 -1.79 4.76 -10.14
C LYS A 175 -1.08 5.02 -11.48
N GLU A 176 0.24 4.81 -11.50
CA GLU A 176 1.07 5.02 -12.69
C GLU A 176 0.82 3.96 -13.76
N GLU A 177 0.63 2.71 -13.35
CA GLU A 177 0.33 1.61 -14.26
C GLU A 177 -1.07 1.74 -14.87
N ILE A 178 -2.07 2.14 -14.10
CA ILE A 178 -3.45 2.34 -14.59
C ILE A 178 -3.47 3.39 -15.73
N LYS A 179 -2.66 4.44 -15.62
CA LYS A 179 -2.54 5.48 -16.66
C LYS A 179 -2.08 4.93 -18.00
N ALA A 180 -1.21 3.91 -17.99
CA ALA A 180 -0.70 3.29 -19.22
C ALA A 180 -1.69 2.29 -19.83
N VAL A 181 -2.48 1.63 -18.99
CA VAL A 181 -3.37 0.52 -19.37
C VAL A 181 -4.74 1.00 -19.88
N VAL A 182 -5.27 2.06 -19.29
CA VAL A 182 -6.64 2.53 -19.54
C VAL A 182 -6.69 3.60 -20.65
N ASP A 183 -7.85 3.74 -21.31
CA ASP A 183 -8.07 4.79 -22.31
C ASP A 183 -7.80 6.20 -21.73
N PRO A 184 -7.07 7.09 -22.44
CA PRO A 184 -6.76 8.44 -21.95
C PRO A 184 -8.00 9.29 -21.59
N ALA A 185 -9.10 9.13 -22.31
CA ALA A 185 -10.35 9.85 -22.05
C ALA A 185 -11.09 9.29 -20.83
N TYR A 186 -10.91 8.01 -20.51
CA TYR A 186 -11.41 7.42 -19.27
C TYR A 186 -10.51 7.81 -18.10
N TRP A 187 -9.19 7.79 -18.28
CA TRP A 187 -8.21 8.20 -17.27
C TRP A 187 -8.48 9.61 -16.73
N SER A 188 -8.73 10.58 -17.62
CA SER A 188 -9.00 11.96 -17.21
C SER A 188 -10.22 12.11 -16.29
N ARG A 189 -11.18 11.17 -16.35
CA ARG A 189 -12.37 11.16 -15.49
C ARG A 189 -12.12 10.55 -14.11
N ILE A 190 -11.15 9.64 -13.99
CA ILE A 190 -10.93 8.85 -12.77
C ILE A 190 -9.67 9.26 -11.98
N GLN A 191 -8.72 9.95 -12.61
CA GLN A 191 -7.38 10.22 -12.05
C GLN A 191 -7.40 10.94 -10.69
N ASP A 192 -8.38 11.82 -10.47
CA ASP A 192 -8.50 12.62 -9.26
C ASP A 192 -9.06 11.80 -8.07
N MET A 193 -9.75 10.69 -8.37
CA MET A 193 -10.26 9.79 -7.34
C MET A 193 -9.19 8.80 -6.84
N LEU A 194 -8.09 8.65 -7.57
CA LEU A 194 -7.00 7.73 -7.24
C LEU A 194 -5.97 8.44 -6.36
N VAL A 195 -5.68 7.86 -5.19
CA VAL A 195 -4.60 8.32 -4.32
C VAL A 195 -3.26 7.91 -4.94
N ALA A 196 -2.30 8.86 -4.99
CA ALA A 196 -0.93 8.54 -5.33
C ALA A 196 -0.36 7.66 -4.20
N GLN A 197 0.14 6.48 -4.57
CA GLN A 197 0.78 5.55 -3.62
C GLN A 197 2.26 5.86 -3.52
#